data_AF-A0A1Y5MLZ0-F1
#
_entry.id   AF-A0A1Y5MLZ0-F1
#
_cell.length_a   1.000
_cell.length_b   1.000
_cell.length_c   1.000
_cell.angle_alpha   90.00
_cell.angle_beta   90.00
_cell.angle_gamma   90.00
#
_symmetry.space_group_name_H-M   'P 1'
#
loop_
_entity.id
_entity.type
_entity.pdbx_description
1 polymer ?
#
loop_
_entity_poly.entity_id
_entity_poly.type
_entity_poly.pdbx_seq_one_letter_code
_entity_poly.pdbx_strand_id
1 'polypeptide(L)'
;MDNTNTYTVIAPNGDKIEFDKKTNLIASKNAKNNTARLEEKSQMVLEARAILDSSPYKNYKPLYYNPKPNSLGQTDYLSFKPW
;
A
#
# COMPACT_ATOMS: atom_id res chain seq x y z
N MET A 1 0.23 23.73 14.69
CA MET A 1 -0.77 23.01 13.88
C MET A 1 -1.12 21.79 14.68
N ASP A 2 -2.36 21.67 15.12
CA ASP A 2 -2.81 20.50 15.86
C ASP A 2 -2.71 19.27 14.95
N ASN A 3 -1.95 18.27 15.38
CA ASN A 3 -1.76 16.99 14.65
C ASN A 3 -3.07 16.17 14.56
N THR A 4 -4.20 16.70 15.05
CA THR A 4 -5.53 16.11 15.00
C THR A 4 -6.21 16.27 13.64
N ASN A 5 -5.73 17.18 12.79
CA ASN A 5 -6.36 17.51 11.50
C ASN A 5 -5.75 16.76 10.30
N THR A 6 -4.78 15.88 10.53
CA THR A 6 -4.16 15.07 9.47
C THR A 6 -4.37 13.58 9.67
N TYR A 7 -4.24 12.81 8.58
CA TYR A 7 -4.13 11.35 8.60
C TYR A 7 -2.89 10.92 7.81
N THR A 8 -2.39 9.72 8.07
CA THR A 8 -1.17 9.22 7.40
C THR A 8 -1.54 8.20 6.33
N VAL A 9 -0.99 8.37 5.14
CA VAL A 9 -1.00 7.37 4.06
C VAL A 9 0.42 6.80 3.93
N ILE A 10 0.52 5.47 3.83
CA ILE A 10 1.79 4.80 3.52
C ILE A 10 1.86 4.64 2.01
N ALA A 11 2.80 5.35 1.39
CA ALA A 11 3.05 5.29 -0.04
C ALA A 11 3.60 3.91 -0.46
N PRO A 12 3.56 3.54 -1.75
CA PRO A 12 4.05 2.24 -2.22
C PRO A 12 5.51 1.93 -1.87
N ASN A 13 6.35 2.95 -1.71
CA ASN A 13 7.76 2.83 -1.30
C ASN A 13 7.96 2.72 0.23
N GLY A 14 6.88 2.73 1.01
CA GLY A 14 6.92 2.65 2.47
C GLY A 14 6.94 4.01 3.19
N ASP A 15 7.02 5.13 2.46
CA ASP A 15 7.05 6.45 3.07
C ASP A 15 5.71 6.78 3.75
N LYS A 16 5.79 7.39 4.93
CA LYS A 16 4.61 7.90 5.66
C LYS A 16 4.39 9.35 5.26
N ILE A 17 3.25 9.62 4.63
CA ILE A 17 2.88 10.94 4.15
C ILE A 17 1.65 11.42 4.91
N GLU A 18 1.74 12.62 5.48
CA GLU A 18 0.60 13.25 6.17
C GLU A 18 -0.31 13.96 5.16
N PHE A 19 -1.61 13.77 5.31
CA PHE A 19 -2.66 14.39 4.51
C PHE A 19 -3.60 15.18 5.40
N ASP A 20 -4.00 16.37 4.96
CA ASP A 20 -5.05 17.13 5.61
C ASP A 20 -6.41 16.44 5.43
N LYS A 21 -7.13 16.22 6.54
CA LYS A 21 -8.42 15.48 6.54
C LYS A 21 -9.52 16.17 5.74
N LYS A 22 -9.50 17.49 5.62
CA LYS A 22 -10.56 18.26 4.98
C LYS A 22 -10.38 18.31 3.47
N THR A 23 -9.14 18.42 3.02
CA THR A 23 -8.80 18.67 1.62
C THR A 23 -8.28 17.43 0.90
N ASN A 24 -7.86 16.39 1.62
CA ASN A 24 -7.12 15.25 1.07
C ASN A 24 -5.86 15.67 0.28
N LEU A 25 -5.26 16.80 0.64
CA LEU A 25 -3.98 17.22 0.12
C LEU A 25 -2.86 16.86 1.10
N ILE A 26 -1.69 16.56 0.56
CA ILE A 26 -0.47 16.37 1.35
C ILE A 26 -0.27 17.60 2.23
N ALA A 27 -0.16 17.38 3.54
CA ALA A 27 0.05 18.42 4.54
C ALA A 27 1.48 18.98 4.40
N SER A 28 1.66 19.97 3.53
CA SER A 28 2.94 20.64 3.36
C SER A 28 3.14 21.71 4.43
N LYS A 29 4.19 21.55 5.25
CA LYS A 29 4.61 22.58 6.23
C LYS A 29 5.08 23.88 5.55
N ASN A 30 5.38 23.87 4.24
CA ASN A 30 5.93 24.98 3.47
C ASN A 30 5.21 25.18 2.13
N ALA A 31 3.87 25.16 2.12
CA ALA A 31 3.02 25.17 0.91
C ALA A 31 3.01 26.50 0.11
N LYS A 32 3.98 27.40 0.28
CA LYS A 32 3.85 28.76 -0.26
C LYS A 32 3.91 28.86 -1.80
N ASN A 33 4.46 27.89 -2.53
CA ASN A 33 4.87 28.17 -3.92
C ASN A 33 4.49 27.13 -5.00
N ASN A 34 3.62 26.13 -4.77
CA ASN A 34 3.25 25.19 -5.86
C ASN A 34 1.97 24.35 -5.61
N THR A 35 0.78 24.96 -5.67
CA THR A 35 -0.50 24.29 -5.36
C THR A 35 -0.90 23.21 -6.37
N ALA A 36 -0.79 23.46 -7.68
CA ALA A 36 -1.12 22.46 -8.71
C ALA A 36 -0.28 21.17 -8.57
N ARG A 37 1.03 21.32 -8.30
CA ARG A 37 1.92 20.18 -8.03
C ARG A 37 1.58 19.43 -6.74
N LEU A 38 0.94 20.09 -5.77
CA LEU A 38 0.50 19.42 -4.53
C LEU A 38 -0.76 18.58 -4.79
N GLU A 39 -1.70 19.06 -5.60
CA GLU A 39 -2.91 18.31 -5.97
C GLU A 39 -2.56 17.03 -6.73
N GLU A 40 -1.79 17.12 -7.81
CA GLU A 40 -1.38 15.96 -8.63
C GLU A 40 -0.64 14.91 -7.79
N LYS A 41 0.27 15.36 -6.92
CA LYS A 41 1.01 14.46 -6.02
C LYS A 41 0.11 13.79 -4.99
N SER A 42 -0.84 14.53 -4.44
CA SER A 42 -1.79 14.00 -3.46
C SER A 42 -2.66 12.92 -4.12
N GLN A 43 -3.17 13.21 -5.32
CA GLN A 43 -3.95 12.27 -6.11
C GLN A 43 -3.15 11.00 -6.43
N MET A 44 -1.91 11.15 -6.92
CA MET A 44 -1.05 10.01 -7.26
C MET A 44 -0.84 9.06 -6.07
N VAL A 45 -0.60 9.60 -4.87
CA VAL A 45 -0.40 8.77 -3.66
C VAL A 45 -1.69 8.06 -3.25
N LEU A 46 -2.83 8.75 -3.29
CA LEU A 46 -4.12 8.17 -2.91
C LEU A 46 -4.58 7.10 -3.92
N GLU A 47 -4.42 7.33 -5.21
CA GLU A 47 -4.72 6.34 -6.26
C GLU A 47 -3.82 5.11 -6.14
N ALA A 48 -2.52 5.30 -5.95
CA ALA A 48 -1.60 4.19 -5.74
C ALA A 48 -1.99 3.36 -4.50
N ARG A 49 -2.41 4.02 -3.41
CA ARG A 49 -2.91 3.33 -2.23
C ARG A 49 -4.20 2.56 -2.51
N ALA A 50 -5.15 3.17 -3.22
CA ALA A 50 -6.40 2.53 -3.61
C ALA A 50 -6.17 1.30 -4.50
N ILE A 51 -5.20 1.35 -5.42
CA ILE A 51 -4.80 0.19 -6.24
C ILE A 51 -4.25 -0.94 -5.37
N LEU A 52 -3.39 -0.63 -4.40
CA LEU A 52 -2.87 -1.65 -3.48
C LEU A 52 -3.99 -2.26 -2.61
N ASP A 53 -4.91 -1.45 -2.11
CA ASP A 53 -6.01 -1.88 -1.25
C ASP A 53 -7.12 -2.65 -2.00
N SER A 54 -7.23 -2.43 -3.31
CA SER A 54 -8.15 -3.15 -4.21
C SER A 54 -7.52 -4.37 -4.89
N SER A 55 -6.21 -4.57 -4.76
CA SER A 55 -5.51 -5.67 -5.40
C SER A 55 -6.12 -7.02 -5.00
N PRO A 56 -6.40 -7.93 -5.95
CA PRO A 56 -6.82 -9.30 -5.64
C PRO A 56 -5.75 -10.06 -4.87
N TYR A 57 -4.50 -9.58 -4.91
CA TYR A 57 -3.36 -10.17 -4.24
C TYR A 57 -3.05 -9.53 -2.88
N LYS A 58 -3.84 -8.56 -2.39
CA LYS A 58 -3.54 -7.87 -1.11
C LYS A 58 -3.40 -8.81 0.10
N ASN A 59 -4.12 -9.94 0.06
CA ASN A 59 -4.09 -10.98 1.08
C ASN A 59 -3.53 -12.31 0.54
N TYR A 60 -2.87 -12.29 -0.61
CA TYR A 60 -2.34 -13.50 -1.22
C TYR A 60 -1.27 -14.12 -0.32
N LYS A 61 -1.48 -15.38 0.05
CA LYS A 61 -0.47 -16.20 0.73
C LYS A 61 0.06 -17.19 -0.29
N PRO A 62 1.35 -17.15 -0.64
CA PRO A 62 1.89 -18.08 -1.63
C PRO A 62 1.77 -19.52 -1.14
N LEU A 63 1.56 -20.41 -2.09
CA LEU A 63 1.57 -21.84 -1.90
C LEU A 63 2.88 -22.38 -2.46
N TYR A 64 3.57 -23.22 -1.69
CA TYR A 64 4.81 -23.83 -2.14
C TYR A 64 4.55 -25.20 -2.75
N TYR A 65 5.23 -25.52 -3.85
CA TYR A 65 5.20 -26.87 -4.39
C TYR A 65 5.68 -27.87 -3.33
N ASN A 66 4.91 -28.93 -3.09
CA ASN A 66 5.36 -30.01 -2.23
C ASN A 66 6.32 -30.92 -3.01
N PRO A 67 7.62 -31.00 -2.65
CA PRO A 67 8.60 -31.82 -3.38
C PRO A 67 8.43 -33.32 -3.14
N LYS A 68 7.45 -33.75 -2.34
CA LYS A 68 7.21 -35.15 -1.99
C LYS A 68 5.92 -35.66 -2.64
N PRO A 69 5.97 -36.17 -3.88
CA PRO A 69 4.81 -36.77 -4.52
C PRO A 69 4.38 -38.07 -3.83
N ASN A 70 3.10 -38.41 -3.94
CA ASN A 70 2.54 -39.70 -3.52
C ASN A 70 3.00 -40.82 -4.47
N SER A 71 2.61 -42.06 -4.18
CA SER A 71 3.00 -43.25 -4.96
C SER A 71 2.52 -43.23 -6.42
N LEU A 72 1.58 -42.35 -6.77
CA LEU A 72 1.06 -42.15 -8.13
C LEU A 72 1.72 -40.95 -8.83
N GLY A 73 2.71 -40.31 -8.21
CA GLY A 73 3.40 -39.13 -8.75
C GLY A 73 2.66 -37.80 -8.55
N GLN A 74 1.53 -37.79 -7.82
CA GLN A 74 0.76 -36.58 -7.57
C GLN A 74 1.28 -35.86 -6.33
N THR A 75 1.22 -34.53 -6.31
CA THR A 75 1.64 -33.74 -5.14
C THR A 75 0.74 -32.53 -4.94
N ASP A 76 0.58 -32.14 -3.68
CA ASP A 76 -0.21 -30.98 -3.29
C ASP A 76 0.67 -29.73 -3.14
N TYR A 77 0.08 -28.65 -2.62
CA TYR A 77 0.82 -27.47 -2.22
C TYR A 77 0.92 -27.37 -0.70
N LEU A 78 2.06 -26.89 -0.21
CA LEU A 78 2.29 -26.58 1.20
C LEU A 78 1.88 -25.13 1.48
N SER A 79 1.30 -24.89 2.65
CA SER A 79 1.08 -23.53 3.14
C SER A 79 2.40 -22.79 3.33
N PHE A 80 2.40 -21.48 3.05
CA PHE A 80 3.54 -20.61 3.34
C PHE A 80 4.02 -20.75 4.79
N LYS A 81 5.33 -20.86 4.98
CA LYS A 81 5.98 -20.79 6.29
C LYS A 81 6.98 -19.62 6.26
N PRO A 82 6.85 -18.63 7.16
CA PRO A 82 7.89 -17.62 7.33
C PRO A 82 9.19 -18.30 7.81
N TRP A 83 10.33 -17.76 7.37
CA TRP A 83 11.66 -18.22 7.78
C TRP A 83 11.98 -17.91 9.24
#